data_AF-A0A9P0GVM5-F1
#
_entry.id   AF-A0A9P0GVM5-F1
#
_cell.length_a   1.000
_cell.length_b   1.000
_cell.length_c   1.000
_cell.angle_alpha   90.00
_cell.angle_beta   90.00
_cell.angle_gamma   90.00
#
_symmetry.space_group_name_H-M   'P 1'
#
loop_
_entity.id
_entity.type
_entity.pdbx_description
1 polymer ?
#
loop_
_entity_poly.entity_id
_entity_poly.type
_entity_poly.pdbx_seq_one_letter_code
_entity_poly.pdbx_strand_id
1 'polypeptide(L)'
;MCKLKLTLIVLVSFIVFNVTGLNEKQMKAAVKVVRNVCMPKSKATDEDIDKMHKGDWNIDHTAMCYMHCALNMYKLINKDNTFNYESALNQLKQLPESYKESTKICMEKCKDAAVTLDDKCVAAYELTKCMYMCNPEKYFLP
;
A
#
# COMPACT_ATOMS: atom_id res chain seq x y z
N MET A 1 -29.85 15.48 -31.56
CA MET A 1 -28.72 14.57 -31.34
C MET A 1 -27.75 15.03 -30.24
N CYS A 2 -27.49 16.33 -30.07
CA CYS A 2 -26.57 16.84 -29.02
C CYS A 2 -27.09 16.66 -27.58
N LYS A 3 -28.41 16.84 -27.35
CA LYS A 3 -29.04 16.71 -26.03
C LYS A 3 -28.94 15.28 -25.46
N LEU A 4 -29.07 14.25 -26.30
CA LEU A 4 -29.00 12.84 -25.87
C LEU A 4 -27.60 12.43 -25.41
N LYS A 5 -26.54 12.94 -26.06
CA LYS A 5 -25.15 12.72 -25.62
C LYS A 5 -24.86 13.43 -24.30
N LEU A 6 -25.38 14.64 -24.11
CA LEU A 6 -25.20 15.40 -22.87
C LEU A 6 -25.91 14.73 -21.69
N THR A 7 -27.14 14.26 -21.88
CA THR A 7 -27.88 13.53 -20.83
C THR A 7 -27.19 12.19 -20.49
N LEU A 8 -26.64 11.47 -21.48
CA LEU A 8 -25.91 10.23 -21.23
C LEU A 8 -24.60 10.47 -20.46
N ILE A 9 -23.86 11.54 -20.77
CA ILE A 9 -22.64 11.92 -20.05
C ILE A 9 -22.96 12.33 -18.61
N VAL A 10 -24.06 13.06 -18.38
CA VAL A 10 -24.53 13.45 -17.04
C VAL A 10 -24.99 12.24 -16.22
N LEU A 11 -25.70 11.29 -16.84
CA LEU A 11 -26.09 10.03 -16.19
C LEU A 11 -24.89 9.14 -15.85
N VAL A 12 -23.93 9.01 -16.76
CA VAL A 12 -22.69 8.26 -16.51
C VAL A 12 -21.88 8.91 -15.38
N SER A 13 -21.81 10.24 -15.34
CA SER A 13 -21.14 10.97 -14.24
C SER A 13 -21.90 10.86 -12.91
N PHE A 14 -23.24 10.79 -12.90
CA PHE A 14 -24.04 10.53 -11.69
C PHE A 14 -23.88 9.10 -11.14
N ILE A 15 -23.65 8.11 -12.01
CA ILE A 15 -23.42 6.71 -11.62
C ILE A 15 -22.05 6.54 -10.91
N VAL A 16 -21.06 7.38 -11.22
CA VAL A 16 -19.72 7.33 -10.57
C VAL A 16 -19.72 7.85 -9.13
N PHE A 17 -20.80 8.50 -8.66
CA PHE A 17 -20.84 9.11 -7.33
C PHE A 17 -21.14 8.14 -6.17
N ASN A 18 -21.38 6.85 -6.41
CA ASN A 18 -21.88 5.94 -5.36
C ASN A 18 -21.02 4.69 -5.08
N VAL A 19 -19.77 4.62 -5.55
CA VAL A 19 -18.85 3.55 -5.12
C VAL A 19 -17.73 4.17 -4.28
N THR A 20 -17.96 4.23 -2.97
CA THR A 20 -16.94 4.68 -2.00
C THR A 20 -16.01 3.50 -1.69
N GLY A 21 -14.77 3.55 -2.18
CA GLY A 21 -13.73 2.54 -1.93
C GLY A 21 -13.47 1.58 -3.10
N LEU A 22 -12.31 0.91 -3.06
CA LEU A 22 -11.88 -0.04 -4.08
C LEU A 22 -12.49 -1.43 -3.82
N ASN A 23 -12.85 -2.13 -4.89
CA ASN A 23 -13.02 -3.58 -4.82
C ASN A 23 -11.65 -4.29 -4.86
N GLU A 24 -11.61 -5.60 -4.56
CA GLU A 24 -10.35 -6.35 -4.51
C GLU A 24 -9.57 -6.36 -5.84
N LYS A 25 -10.26 -6.35 -6.98
CA LYS A 25 -9.60 -6.31 -8.30
C LYS A 25 -8.90 -4.96 -8.51
N GLN A 26 -9.57 -3.87 -8.14
CA GLN A 26 -9.01 -2.51 -8.22
C GLN A 26 -7.84 -2.34 -7.24
N MET A 27 -7.97 -2.87 -6.01
CA MET A 27 -6.88 -2.88 -5.03
C MET A 27 -5.64 -3.61 -5.58
N LYS A 28 -5.80 -4.83 -6.09
CA LYS A 28 -4.70 -5.59 -6.71
C LYS A 28 -4.07 -4.86 -7.89
N ALA A 29 -4.88 -4.18 -8.72
CA ALA A 29 -4.38 -3.36 -9.81
C ALA A 29 -3.56 -2.17 -9.30
N ALA A 30 -4.02 -1.47 -8.25
CA ALA A 30 -3.29 -0.37 -7.64
C ALA A 30 -1.95 -0.83 -7.02
N VAL A 31 -1.94 -1.98 -6.34
CA VAL A 31 -0.73 -2.63 -5.82
C VAL A 31 0.27 -2.90 -6.95
N LYS A 32 -0.20 -3.49 -8.06
CA LYS A 32 0.63 -3.76 -9.25
C LYS A 32 1.24 -2.48 -9.85
N VAL A 33 0.49 -1.38 -9.87
CA VAL A 33 1.00 -0.08 -10.34
C VAL A 33 2.16 0.39 -9.47
N VAL A 34 2.04 0.28 -8.14
CA VAL A 34 3.12 0.66 -7.23
C VAL A 34 4.34 -0.24 -7.40
N ARG A 35 4.15 -1.56 -7.50
CA ARG A 35 5.23 -2.51 -7.81
C ARG A 35 6.00 -2.10 -9.07
N ASN A 36 5.28 -1.86 -10.17
CA ASN A 36 5.88 -1.47 -11.45
C ASN A 36 6.65 -0.14 -11.41
N VAL A 37 6.25 0.79 -10.54
CA VAL A 37 6.93 2.08 -10.37
C VAL A 37 8.16 1.94 -9.47
N CYS A 38 8.06 1.15 -8.40
CA CYS A 38 9.08 1.09 -7.36
C CYS A 38 10.21 0.10 -7.64
N MET A 39 9.93 -1.01 -8.35
CA MET A 39 10.94 -1.98 -8.77
C MET A 39 12.10 -1.33 -9.54
N PRO A 40 11.90 -0.62 -10.67
CA PRO A 40 13.01 -0.04 -11.43
C PRO A 40 13.74 1.08 -10.66
N LYS A 41 13.06 1.80 -9.76
CA LYS A 41 13.68 2.87 -8.96
C LYS A 41 14.63 2.35 -7.89
N SER A 42 14.28 1.23 -7.28
CA SER A 42 15.08 0.57 -6.24
C SER A 42 16.10 -0.40 -6.83
N LYS A 43 15.81 -0.95 -8.01
CA LYS A 43 16.47 -2.13 -8.61
C LYS A 43 16.16 -3.45 -7.88
N ALA A 44 15.04 -3.50 -7.14
CA ALA A 44 14.55 -4.75 -6.56
C ALA A 44 14.06 -5.70 -7.66
N THR A 45 14.28 -7.00 -7.42
CA THR A 45 13.87 -8.08 -8.33
C THR A 45 12.50 -8.63 -7.95
N ASP A 46 11.87 -9.37 -8.86
CA ASP A 46 10.65 -10.12 -8.52
C ASP A 46 10.90 -11.14 -7.41
N GLU A 47 12.09 -11.74 -7.37
CA GLU A 47 12.48 -12.71 -6.35
C GLU A 47 12.51 -12.08 -4.95
N ASP A 48 13.02 -10.85 -4.82
CA ASP A 48 13.04 -10.13 -3.54
C ASP A 48 11.63 -9.89 -3.01
N ILE A 49 10.70 -9.52 -3.89
CA ILE A 49 9.32 -9.24 -3.53
C ILE A 49 8.59 -10.53 -3.16
N ASP A 50 8.81 -11.60 -3.92
CA ASP A 50 8.21 -12.90 -3.67
C ASP A 50 8.70 -13.50 -2.35
N LYS A 51 9.96 -13.28 -1.96
CA LYS A 51 10.50 -13.65 -0.65
C LYS A 51 9.72 -12.99 0.49
N MET A 52 9.52 -11.66 0.43
CA MET A 52 8.77 -10.92 1.46
C MET A 52 7.33 -11.43 1.59
N HIS A 53 6.67 -11.75 0.48
CA HIS A 53 5.30 -12.30 0.49
C HIS A 53 5.22 -13.75 1.01
N LYS A 54 6.35 -14.48 1.01
CA LYS A 54 6.47 -15.82 1.60
C LYS A 54 7.01 -15.80 3.03
N GLY A 55 7.28 -14.60 3.57
CA GLY A 55 7.78 -14.43 4.93
C GLY A 55 9.29 -14.58 5.07
N ASP A 56 10.01 -14.65 3.96
CA ASP A 56 11.47 -14.53 3.97
C ASP A 56 11.85 -13.06 3.88
N TRP A 57 12.25 -12.51 5.02
CA TRP A 57 12.66 -11.11 5.17
C TRP A 57 14.17 -10.95 5.28
N ASN A 58 14.94 -11.97 4.88
CA ASN A 58 16.38 -11.87 4.64
C ASN A 58 16.61 -11.28 3.25
N ILE A 59 16.43 -9.97 3.16
CA ILE A 59 16.48 -9.22 1.91
C ILE A 59 17.59 -8.18 1.95
N ASP A 60 18.09 -7.81 0.79
CA ASP A 60 19.10 -6.77 0.66
C ASP A 60 18.50 -5.37 0.84
N HIS A 61 19.37 -4.40 1.13
CA HIS A 61 19.01 -2.99 1.31
C HIS A 61 18.21 -2.42 0.11
N THR A 62 18.52 -2.85 -1.10
CA THR A 62 17.77 -2.54 -2.33
C THR A 62 16.27 -2.86 -2.20
N ALA A 63 15.92 -4.03 -1.68
CA ALA A 63 14.53 -4.45 -1.47
C ALA A 63 13.88 -3.70 -0.28
N MET A 64 14.67 -3.33 0.73
CA MET A 64 14.19 -2.43 1.79
C MET A 64 13.80 -1.05 1.20
N CYS A 65 14.61 -0.51 0.29
CA CYS A 65 14.32 0.74 -0.40
C CYS A 65 13.13 0.65 -1.36
N TYR A 66 12.84 -0.54 -1.90
CA TYR A 66 11.59 -0.80 -2.62
C TYR A 66 10.37 -0.58 -1.71
N MET A 67 10.40 -1.12 -0.48
CA MET A 67 9.33 -0.90 0.49
C MET A 67 9.18 0.58 0.85
N HIS A 68 10.29 1.28 1.05
CA HIS A 68 10.26 2.74 1.27
C HIS A 68 9.59 3.48 0.10
N CYS A 69 9.91 3.11 -1.16
CA CYS A 69 9.25 3.69 -2.32
C CYS A 69 7.73 3.44 -2.29
N ALA A 70 7.30 2.21 -2.00
CA ALA A 70 5.89 1.84 -1.94
C ALA A 70 5.14 2.60 -0.84
N LEU A 71 5.68 2.64 0.39
CA LEU A 71 5.08 3.38 1.50
C LEU A 71 4.97 4.88 1.20
N ASN A 72 5.95 5.48 0.54
CA ASN A 72 5.89 6.88 0.12
C ASN A 72 4.79 7.14 -0.91
N MET A 73 4.58 6.23 -1.87
CA MET A 73 3.50 6.38 -2.86
C MET A 73 2.12 6.42 -2.19
N TYR A 74 1.94 5.67 -1.11
CA TYR A 74 0.72 5.68 -0.30
C TYR A 74 0.71 6.78 0.77
N LYS A 75 1.80 7.54 0.92
CA LYS A 75 2.01 8.53 1.98
C LYS A 75 1.91 7.91 3.39
N LEU A 76 2.42 6.69 3.57
CA LEU A 76 2.36 5.94 4.82
C LEU A 76 3.59 6.15 5.71
N ILE A 77 4.61 6.86 5.21
CA ILE A 77 5.81 7.19 5.96
C ILE A 77 5.98 8.71 6.02
N ASN A 78 6.32 9.22 7.20
CA ASN A 78 6.60 10.62 7.45
C ASN A 78 8.00 11.01 6.96
N LYS A 79 8.30 12.31 6.99
CA LYS A 79 9.62 12.84 6.61
C LYS A 79 10.74 12.38 7.56
N ASP A 80 10.40 12.07 8.81
CA ASP A 80 11.30 11.54 9.84
C ASP A 80 11.35 10.00 9.85
N ASN A 81 10.84 9.36 8.80
CA ASN A 81 10.80 7.91 8.59
C ASN A 81 9.88 7.14 9.56
N THR A 82 9.08 7.83 10.39
CA THR A 82 8.05 7.20 11.23
C THR A 82 6.79 6.87 10.43
N PHE A 83 5.94 5.98 10.96
CA PHE A 83 4.66 5.63 10.32
C PHE A 83 3.67 6.81 10.35
N ASN A 84 3.08 7.12 9.21
CA ASN A 84 2.01 8.12 9.11
C ASN A 84 0.64 7.48 9.37
N TYR A 85 0.28 7.38 10.64
CA TYR A 85 -0.98 6.74 11.07
C TYR A 85 -2.23 7.44 10.52
N GLU A 86 -2.24 8.78 10.46
CA GLU A 86 -3.39 9.55 9.95
C GLU A 86 -3.63 9.28 8.46
N SER A 87 -2.57 9.31 7.65
CA SER A 87 -2.64 8.98 6.22
C SER A 87 -3.06 7.53 6.02
N ALA A 88 -2.55 6.62 6.85
CA ALA A 88 -2.93 5.22 6.82
C ALA A 88 -4.42 5.00 7.11
N LEU A 89 -5.02 5.75 8.05
CA LEU A 89 -6.47 5.72 8.29
C LEU A 89 -7.28 6.21 7.08
N ASN A 90 -6.72 7.12 6.28
CA ASN A 90 -7.36 7.55 5.04
C ASN A 90 -7.27 6.50 3.93
N GLN A 91 -6.12 5.81 3.81
CA GLN A 91 -5.98 4.67 2.89
C GLN A 91 -6.88 3.51 3.28
N LEU A 92 -7.03 3.24 4.59
CA LEU A 92 -7.90 2.20 5.13
C LEU A 92 -9.35 2.34 4.63
N LYS A 93 -9.88 3.57 4.54
CA LYS A 93 -11.23 3.85 4.03
C LYS A 93 -11.43 3.40 2.58
N GLN A 94 -10.35 3.35 1.80
CA GLN A 94 -10.37 2.95 0.38
C GLN A 94 -10.25 1.45 0.18
N LEU A 95 -9.88 0.68 1.20
CA LEU A 95 -9.71 -0.76 1.07
C LEU A 95 -11.05 -1.48 0.93
N PRO A 96 -11.07 -2.67 0.29
CA PRO A 96 -12.21 -3.56 0.34
C PRO A 96 -12.55 -3.96 1.79
N GLU A 97 -13.83 -4.17 2.08
CA GLU A 97 -14.31 -4.47 3.44
C GLU A 97 -13.60 -5.69 4.06
N SER A 98 -13.28 -6.71 3.25
CA SER A 98 -12.59 -7.93 3.64
C SER A 98 -11.14 -7.73 4.13
N TYR A 99 -10.58 -6.53 3.99
CA TYR A 99 -9.22 -6.17 4.42
C TYR A 99 -9.19 -5.10 5.52
N LYS A 100 -10.28 -4.37 5.75
CA LYS A 100 -10.26 -3.21 6.66
C LYS A 100 -9.91 -3.59 8.09
N GLU A 101 -10.62 -4.56 8.67
CA GLU A 101 -10.42 -4.89 10.08
C GLU A 101 -9.01 -5.43 10.36
N SER A 102 -8.54 -6.39 9.55
CA SER A 102 -7.17 -6.92 9.69
C SER A 102 -6.11 -5.84 9.50
N THR A 103 -6.29 -4.96 8.51
CA THR A 103 -5.35 -3.86 8.27
C THR A 103 -5.33 -2.88 9.44
N LYS A 104 -6.50 -2.55 10.00
CA LYS A 104 -6.62 -1.66 11.17
C LYS A 104 -5.88 -2.21 12.39
N ILE A 105 -6.08 -3.51 12.68
CA ILE A 105 -5.38 -4.17 13.78
C ILE A 105 -3.86 -4.13 13.56
N CYS A 106 -3.40 -4.43 12.35
CA CYS A 106 -1.96 -4.47 12.07
C CYS A 106 -1.33 -3.07 12.07
N MET A 107 -2.01 -2.06 11.55
CA MET A 107 -1.48 -0.69 11.60
C MET A 107 -1.39 -0.16 13.03
N GLU A 108 -2.32 -0.51 13.91
CA GLU A 108 -2.25 -0.17 15.34
C GLU A 108 -1.09 -0.89 16.03
N LYS A 109 -0.90 -2.19 15.75
CA LYS A 109 0.17 -3.01 16.31
C LYS A 109 1.57 -2.58 15.85
N CYS A 110 1.70 -2.12 14.62
CA CYS A 110 2.98 -1.88 13.96
C CYS A 110 3.35 -0.39 13.82
N LYS A 111 2.53 0.53 14.34
CA LYS A 111 2.75 1.99 14.20
C LYS A 111 4.13 2.45 14.68
N ASP A 112 4.69 1.79 15.70
CA ASP A 112 5.98 2.11 16.31
C ASP A 112 7.07 1.09 15.95
N ALA A 113 6.85 0.26 14.92
CA ALA A 113 7.80 -0.80 14.56
C ALA A 113 9.09 -0.28 13.91
N ALA A 114 9.06 0.90 13.28
CA ALA A 114 10.26 1.57 12.81
C ALA A 114 11.04 2.15 14.00
N VAL A 115 12.24 1.62 14.23
CA VAL A 115 13.18 2.09 15.26
C VAL A 115 14.46 2.63 14.63
N THR A 116 14.81 2.17 13.43
CA THR A 116 16.00 2.62 12.69
C THR A 116 15.62 3.78 11.77
N LEU A 117 15.52 5.00 12.33
CA LEU A 117 14.99 6.18 11.63
C LEU A 117 16.04 6.95 10.81
N ASP A 118 17.33 6.67 10.98
CA ASP A 118 18.42 7.29 10.21
C ASP A 118 18.59 6.67 8.81
N ASP A 119 18.09 5.45 8.61
CA ASP A 119 17.94 4.81 7.30
C ASP A 119 16.47 4.60 6.95
N LYS A 120 15.97 5.44 6.04
CA LYS A 120 14.59 5.39 5.54
C LYS A 120 14.18 4.05 4.94
N CYS A 121 15.12 3.30 4.36
CA CYS A 121 14.85 2.00 3.77
C CYS A 121 14.68 0.94 4.86
N VAL A 122 15.54 0.97 5.88
CA VAL A 122 15.42 0.09 7.05
C VAL A 122 14.14 0.39 7.84
N ALA A 123 13.81 1.65 8.09
CA ALA A 123 12.53 2.03 8.72
C ALA A 123 11.32 1.45 7.98
N ALA A 124 11.30 1.55 6.65
CA ALA A 124 10.23 0.99 5.84
C ALA A 124 10.18 -0.54 5.92
N TYR A 125 11.34 -1.21 5.91
CA TYR A 125 11.45 -2.65 6.09
C TYR A 125 10.89 -3.10 7.45
N GLU A 126 11.23 -2.42 8.53
CA GLU A 126 10.76 -2.76 9.88
C GLU A 126 9.22 -2.66 9.97
N LEU A 127 8.65 -1.59 9.42
CA LEU A 127 7.20 -1.41 9.34
C LEU A 127 6.54 -2.52 8.53
N THR A 128 6.98 -2.76 7.31
CA THR A 128 6.29 -3.70 6.41
C THR A 128 6.47 -5.15 6.84
N LYS A 129 7.63 -5.51 7.40
CA LYS A 129 7.85 -6.79 8.05
C LYS A 129 6.90 -7.00 9.22
N CYS A 130 6.72 -5.98 10.07
CA CYS A 130 5.74 -6.07 11.16
C CYS A 130 4.31 -6.30 10.63
N MET A 131 3.90 -5.56 9.59
CA MET A 131 2.57 -5.72 8.98
C MET A 131 2.37 -7.14 8.43
N TYR A 132 3.37 -7.70 7.76
CA TYR A 132 3.34 -9.08 7.29
C TYR A 132 3.20 -10.05 8.45
N MET A 133 4.06 -9.95 9.47
CA MET A 133 4.04 -10.86 10.63
C MET A 133 2.76 -10.74 11.46
N CYS A 134 2.07 -9.58 11.40
CA CYS A 134 0.79 -9.41 12.05
C CYS A 134 -0.32 -10.23 11.38
N ASN A 135 -0.39 -10.25 10.04
CA ASN A 135 -1.36 -11.05 9.30
C ASN A 135 -0.84 -11.41 7.89
N PRO A 136 -0.10 -12.53 7.76
CA PRO A 136 0.46 -12.96 6.48
C PRO A 136 -0.60 -13.24 5.40
N GLU A 137 -1.75 -13.79 5.80
CA GLU A 137 -2.83 -14.19 4.88
C GLU A 137 -3.47 -12.96 4.19
N LYS A 138 -3.54 -11.84 4.90
CA LYS A 138 -4.12 -10.58 4.42
C LYS A 138 -3.08 -9.53 4.04
N TYR A 139 -1.80 -9.89 3.96
CA TYR A 139 -0.76 -8.96 3.53
C TYR A 139 -0.89 -8.65 2.03
N PHE A 140 -0.94 -7.36 1.67
CA PHE A 140 -1.20 -6.91 0.30
C PHE A 140 -0.30 -5.75 -0.15
N LEU A 141 0.66 -5.32 0.67
CA LEU A 141 1.60 -4.28 0.23
C LEU A 141 2.41 -4.81 -0.98
N PRO A 142 2.79 -3.93 -1.92
CA PRO A 142 3.38 -4.31 -3.21
C PRO A 142 4.64 -5.14 -3.12
#